data_AF-A0A817FJ28-F1
#
_entry.id   AF-A0A817FJ28-F1
#
_cell.length_a   1.000
_cell.length_b   1.000
_cell.length_c   1.000
_cell.angle_alpha   90.00
_cell.angle_beta   90.00
_cell.angle_gamma   90.00
#
_symmetry.space_group_name_H-M   'P 1'
#
loop_
_entity.id
_entity.type
_entity.pdbx_description
1 polymer ?
#
loop_
_entity_poly.entity_id
_entity_poly.type
_entity_poly.pdbx_seq_one_letter_code
_entity_poly.pdbx_strand_id
1 'polypeptide(L)'
;MVHRAIHISSSFTIMHKEFDFIRDIAKRNGYPKNFVECQIRHTLNRYIEKQNIVNKDIKINQLKQQQDNNETHTDRIVINVPYVGKATQQFSKEINKLAKKVKPTTQVITVSRPPLALSCKTCSAKYIGKTVRQVCRRLKEHGAPTNITTMEPSESDTSDDEEINPETTITSAIQRHITSTNHKMDWNNWSILDRDNHPYRLLVKESLAINENSPSLNRTTRSIPLVVYPEGSKKRTTHNKIVS
;
A
#
# COMPACT_ATOMS: atom_id res chain seq x y z
N MET A 1 -7.97 22.84 15.12
CA MET A 1 -7.37 24.18 15.35
C MET A 1 -5.93 24.07 15.85
N VAL A 2 -5.67 23.35 16.94
CA VAL A 2 -4.31 23.15 17.52
C VAL A 2 -3.25 22.69 16.49
N HIS A 3 -3.56 21.69 15.67
CA HIS A 3 -2.65 21.23 14.60
C HIS A 3 -2.27 22.35 13.62
N ARG A 4 -3.21 23.23 13.27
CA ARG A 4 -2.95 24.35 12.36
C ARG A 4 -2.04 25.40 13.02
N ALA A 5 -2.27 25.70 14.30
CA ALA A 5 -1.40 26.61 15.06
C ALA A 5 0.06 26.14 15.04
N ILE A 6 0.31 24.85 15.31
CA ILE A 6 1.66 24.28 15.30
C ILE A 6 2.34 24.39 13.93
N HIS A 7 1.60 24.18 12.83
CA HIS A 7 2.17 24.14 11.48
C HIS A 7 2.32 25.50 10.80
N ILE A 8 1.54 26.50 11.20
CA ILE A 8 1.53 27.83 10.56
C ILE A 8 2.40 28.82 11.33
N SER A 9 2.57 28.62 12.65
CA SER A 9 3.41 29.51 13.45
C SER A 9 4.89 29.37 13.07
N SER A 10 5.49 30.49 12.70
CA SER A 10 6.92 30.60 12.38
C SER A 10 7.82 30.69 13.61
N SER A 11 7.25 30.95 14.79
CA SER A 11 7.96 31.03 16.06
C SER A 11 7.15 30.46 17.22
N PHE A 12 7.84 30.06 18.28
CA PHE A 12 7.21 29.59 19.52
C PHE A 12 6.32 30.67 20.17
N THR A 13 6.72 31.94 20.07
CA THR A 13 5.94 33.07 20.63
C THR A 13 4.60 33.26 19.91
N ILE A 14 4.57 33.12 18.59
CA ILE A 14 3.32 33.16 17.80
C ILE A 14 2.47 31.93 18.10
N MET A 15 3.09 30.75 18.18
CA MET A 15 2.38 29.51 18.51
C MET A 15 1.71 29.56 19.89
N HIS A 16 2.39 30.15 20.89
CA HIS A 16 1.83 30.31 22.24
C HIS A 16 0.60 31.24 22.23
N LYS A 17 0.68 32.38 21.53
CA LYS A 17 -0.45 33.29 21.35
C LYS A 17 -1.65 32.62 20.67
N GLU A 18 -1.40 31.78 19.67
CA GLU A 18 -2.46 30.99 19.04
C GLU A 18 -3.08 29.96 20.01
N PHE A 19 -2.28 29.36 20.90
CA PHE A 19 -2.81 28.47 21.94
C PHE A 19 -3.62 29.21 23.00
N ASP A 20 -3.25 30.44 23.36
CA ASP A 20 -4.08 31.31 24.23
C ASP A 20 -5.43 31.60 23.54
N PHE A 21 -5.39 32.01 22.28
CA PHE A 21 -6.59 32.28 21.48
C PHE A 21 -7.52 31.06 21.39
N ILE A 22 -6.96 29.86 21.14
CA ILE A 22 -7.71 28.60 21.12
C ILE A 22 -8.33 28.29 22.49
N ARG A 23 -7.59 28.51 23.59
CA ARG A 23 -8.11 28.35 24.96
C ARG A 23 -9.29 29.29 25.22
N ASP A 24 -9.18 30.55 24.82
CA ASP A 24 -10.21 31.56 25.06
C ASP A 24 -11.48 31.30 24.25
N ILE A 25 -11.35 30.89 22.98
CA ILE A 25 -12.50 30.47 22.16
C ILE A 25 -13.16 29.24 22.78
N ALA A 26 -12.37 28.22 23.13
CA ALA A 26 -12.92 26.97 23.65
C ALA A 26 -13.61 27.18 25.00
N LYS A 27 -13.05 28.03 25.88
CA LYS A 27 -13.69 28.41 27.14
C LYS A 27 -15.01 29.15 26.91
N ARG A 28 -15.05 30.11 25.98
CA ARG A 28 -16.30 30.82 25.61
C ARG A 28 -17.37 29.90 25.05
N ASN A 29 -16.95 28.82 24.38
CA ASN A 29 -17.85 27.81 23.82
C ASN A 29 -18.20 26.69 24.83
N GLY A 30 -17.85 26.84 26.11
CA GLY A 30 -18.23 25.89 27.17
C GLY A 30 -17.39 24.62 27.24
N TYR A 31 -16.25 24.55 26.54
CA TYR A 31 -15.38 23.36 26.62
C TYR A 31 -14.60 23.33 27.94
N PRO A 32 -14.48 22.16 28.60
CA PRO A 32 -13.68 22.02 29.81
C PRO A 32 -12.20 22.35 29.58
N LYS A 33 -11.61 23.15 30.47
CA LYS A 33 -10.19 23.55 30.38
C LYS A 33 -9.25 22.35 30.22
N ASN A 34 -9.46 21.30 31.02
CA ASN A 34 -8.65 20.08 31.01
C ASN A 34 -8.71 19.35 29.66
N PHE A 35 -9.86 19.40 28.98
CA PHE A 35 -10.02 18.80 27.66
C PHE A 35 -9.18 19.53 26.62
N VAL A 36 -9.25 20.87 26.60
CA VAL A 36 -8.51 21.71 25.65
C VAL A 36 -7.00 21.59 25.88
N GLU A 37 -6.56 21.63 27.14
CA GLU A 37 -5.15 21.46 27.50
C GLU A 37 -4.62 20.07 27.14
N CYS A 38 -5.42 19.03 27.35
CA CYS A 38 -5.06 17.68 26.94
C CYS A 38 -4.87 17.58 25.41
N GLN A 39 -5.77 18.20 24.63
CA GLN A 39 -5.66 18.22 23.17
C GLN A 39 -4.44 19.01 22.69
N ILE A 40 -4.14 20.16 23.31
CA ILE A 40 -2.92 20.93 23.02
C ILE A 40 -1.67 20.09 23.29
N ARG A 41 -1.58 19.51 24.48
CA ARG A 41 -0.45 18.67 24.90
C ARG A 41 -0.26 17.47 23.99
N HIS A 42 -1.32 16.72 23.69
CA HIS A 42 -1.22 15.52 22.87
C HIS A 42 -0.78 15.84 21.43
N THR A 43 -1.31 16.94 20.86
CA THR A 43 -0.91 17.37 19.51
C THR A 43 0.54 17.86 19.48
N LEU A 44 0.97 18.60 20.51
CA LEU A 44 2.33 19.11 20.61
C LEU A 44 3.35 17.98 20.81
N ASN A 45 3.08 17.03 21.71
CA ASN A 45 3.96 15.89 21.96
C ASN A 45 4.16 15.07 20.68
N ARG A 46 3.07 14.77 19.95
CA ARG A 46 3.13 14.07 18.66
C ARG A 46 4.00 14.80 17.64
N TYR A 47 3.91 16.13 17.60
CA TYR A 47 4.74 16.95 16.72
C TYR A 47 6.22 16.90 17.11
N ILE A 48 6.52 17.05 18.40
CA ILE A 48 7.90 17.00 18.92
C ILE A 48 8.53 15.62 18.70
N GLU A 49 7.80 14.54 18.99
CA GLU A 49 8.25 13.16 18.74
C GLU A 49 8.61 12.96 17.27
N LYS A 50 7.76 13.45 16.36
CA LYS A 50 8.03 13.39 14.92
C LYS A 50 9.27 14.18 14.52
N GLN A 51 9.45 15.39 15.06
CA GLN A 51 10.66 16.20 14.79
C GLN A 51 11.91 15.55 15.37
N ASN A 52 11.83 14.90 16.53
CA ASN A 52 12.94 14.18 17.14
C ASN A 52 13.35 12.95 16.32
N ILE A 53 12.40 12.21 15.74
CA ILE A 53 12.69 11.10 14.82
C ILE A 53 13.43 11.63 13.57
N VAL A 54 12.92 12.69 12.96
CA VAL A 54 13.56 13.33 11.79
C VAL A 54 14.96 13.83 12.14
N ASN A 55 15.14 14.48 13.29
CA ASN A 55 16.45 14.97 13.74
C ASN A 55 17.42 13.83 14.12
N LYS A 56 16.90 12.70 14.61
CA LYS A 56 17.69 11.49 14.87
C LYS A 56 18.14 10.84 13.57
N ASP A 57 17.28 10.78 12.56
CA ASP A 57 17.64 10.31 11.21
C ASP A 57 18.68 11.23 10.56
N ILE A 58 18.55 12.56 10.72
CA ILE A 58 19.53 13.53 10.23
C ILE A 58 20.89 13.38 10.95
N LYS A 59 20.89 13.23 12.28
CA LYS A 59 22.14 13.00 13.05
C LYS A 59 22.79 11.65 12.73
N ILE A 60 22.00 10.60 12.50
CA ILE A 60 22.49 9.29 12.04
C ILE A 60 23.12 9.43 10.66
N ASN A 61 22.52 10.21 9.75
CA ASN A 61 23.08 10.47 8.44
C ASN A 61 24.36 11.34 8.47
N GLN A 62 24.50 12.23 9.45
CA GLN A 62 25.73 13.01 9.66
C GLN A 62 26.87 12.19 10.30
N LEU A 63 26.55 11.28 11.22
CA LEU A 63 27.53 10.34 11.80
C LEU A 63 27.99 9.28 10.79
N LYS A 64 27.11 8.84 9.90
CA LYS A 64 27.46 7.95 8.78
C LYS A 64 28.47 8.58 7.81
N GLN A 65 28.39 9.88 7.56
CA GLN A 65 29.36 10.59 6.70
C GLN A 65 30.80 10.65 7.26
N GLN A 66 31.00 10.42 8.56
CA GLN A 66 32.36 10.34 9.15
C GLN A 66 32.88 8.90 9.23
N GLN A 67 32.02 7.89 9.08
CA GLN A 67 32.38 6.47 8.96
C GLN A 67 32.40 5.97 7.50
N ASP A 68 31.88 6.76 6.55
CA ASP A 68 31.86 6.55 5.09
C ASP A 68 33.23 6.78 4.40
N ASN A 69 34.30 6.21 4.94
CA ASN A 69 35.46 5.87 4.11
C ASN A 69 35.50 4.39 3.72
N ASN A 70 34.56 3.55 4.19
CA ASN A 70 34.65 2.10 3.94
C ASN A 70 33.33 1.28 3.86
N GLU A 71 32.16 1.83 3.48
CA GLU A 71 31.02 0.96 3.12
C GLU A 71 30.28 1.34 1.82
N THR A 72 30.08 0.32 0.99
CA THR A 72 29.56 0.38 -0.38
C THR A 72 28.04 0.64 -0.40
N HIS A 73 27.62 1.80 -0.91
CA HIS A 73 26.21 2.09 -1.20
C HIS A 73 25.64 1.08 -2.20
N THR A 74 24.57 0.38 -1.82
CA THR A 74 23.90 -0.56 -2.73
C THR A 74 22.75 0.11 -3.49
N ASP A 75 22.94 0.35 -4.78
CA ASP A 75 21.92 0.98 -5.62
C ASP A 75 20.79 -0.01 -5.94
N ARG A 76 19.53 0.35 -5.68
CA ARG A 76 18.38 -0.53 -5.95
C ARG A 76 17.71 -0.17 -7.28
N ILE A 77 17.56 -1.15 -8.16
CA ILE A 77 16.87 -1.01 -9.46
C ILE A 77 15.64 -1.90 -9.49
N VAL A 78 14.47 -1.33 -9.78
CA VAL A 78 13.19 -2.07 -9.85
C VAL A 78 12.77 -2.22 -11.31
N ILE A 79 12.56 -3.48 -11.75
CA ILE A 79 12.14 -3.82 -13.11
C ILE A 79 10.74 -4.43 -13.06
N ASN A 80 9.77 -3.79 -13.71
CA ASN A 80 8.44 -4.38 -13.85
C ASN A 80 8.45 -5.42 -14.97
N VAL A 81 8.13 -6.67 -14.65
CA VAL A 81 8.15 -7.80 -15.59
C VAL A 81 6.79 -8.47 -15.69
N PRO A 82 6.33 -8.86 -16.89
CA PRO A 82 5.17 -9.73 -17.02
C PRO A 82 5.51 -11.14 -16.50
N TYR A 83 4.70 -11.72 -15.61
CA TYR A 83 4.88 -13.08 -15.08
C TYR A 83 4.41 -14.22 -16.00
N VAL A 84 5.13 -14.54 -17.06
CA VAL A 84 4.88 -15.70 -17.95
C VAL A 84 5.23 -17.07 -17.34
N GLY A 85 5.14 -17.22 -16.01
CA GLY A 85 5.47 -18.48 -15.33
C GLY A 85 6.98 -18.71 -15.21
N LYS A 86 7.46 -19.92 -15.56
CA LYS A 86 8.88 -20.33 -15.41
C LYS A 86 9.85 -19.39 -16.12
N ALA A 87 9.48 -18.86 -17.29
CA ALA A 87 10.33 -17.95 -18.05
C ALA A 87 10.61 -16.63 -17.30
N THR A 88 9.64 -16.07 -16.59
CA THR A 88 9.87 -14.87 -15.76
C THR A 88 10.79 -15.16 -14.59
N GLN A 89 10.64 -16.33 -13.95
CA GLN A 89 11.51 -16.73 -12.84
C GLN A 89 12.96 -16.88 -13.32
N GLN A 90 13.15 -17.49 -14.50
CA GLN A 90 14.46 -17.63 -15.11
C GLN A 90 15.05 -16.26 -15.47
N PHE A 91 14.26 -15.37 -16.07
CA PHE A 91 14.66 -13.99 -16.31
C PHE A 91 15.10 -13.27 -15.03
N SER A 92 14.32 -13.37 -13.95
CA SER A 92 14.65 -12.77 -12.64
C SER A 92 15.96 -13.31 -12.05
N LYS A 93 16.27 -14.59 -12.26
CA LYS A 93 17.54 -15.19 -11.84
C LYS A 93 18.70 -14.68 -12.69
N GLU A 94 18.55 -14.70 -14.01
CA GLU A 94 19.61 -14.29 -14.93
C GLU A 94 19.89 -12.79 -14.85
N ILE A 95 18.88 -11.92 -14.70
CA ILE A 95 19.09 -10.49 -14.53
C ILE A 95 19.80 -10.16 -13.21
N ASN A 96 19.52 -10.90 -12.14
CA ASN A 96 20.23 -10.74 -10.87
C ASN A 96 21.68 -11.22 -10.95
N LYS A 97 21.95 -12.33 -11.64
CA LYS A 97 23.32 -12.78 -11.92
C LYS A 97 24.07 -11.75 -12.76
N LEU A 98 23.43 -11.20 -13.79
CA LEU A 98 24.00 -10.16 -14.64
C LEU A 98 24.30 -8.88 -13.84
N ALA A 99 23.36 -8.44 -12.99
CA ALA A 99 23.55 -7.28 -12.14
C ALA A 99 24.74 -7.44 -11.19
N LYS A 100 24.87 -8.61 -10.56
CA LYS A 100 26.03 -8.93 -9.72
C LYS A 100 27.35 -8.90 -10.48
N LYS A 101 27.37 -9.29 -11.76
CA LYS A 101 28.58 -9.23 -12.61
C LYS A 101 28.93 -7.81 -13.03
N VAL A 102 27.94 -7.01 -13.40
CA VAL A 102 28.15 -5.65 -13.95
C VAL A 102 28.42 -4.64 -12.83
N LYS A 103 27.65 -4.70 -11.74
CA LYS A 103 27.79 -3.81 -10.58
C LYS A 103 27.34 -4.57 -9.33
N PRO A 104 28.26 -5.22 -8.59
CA PRO A 104 27.96 -6.05 -7.41
C PRO A 104 27.17 -5.31 -6.32
N THR A 105 27.33 -4.00 -6.24
CA THR A 105 26.59 -3.15 -5.29
C THR A 105 25.14 -2.92 -5.71
N THR A 106 24.74 -3.27 -6.94
CA THR A 106 23.38 -3.01 -7.43
C THR A 106 22.44 -4.18 -7.15
N GLN A 107 21.35 -3.91 -6.44
CA GLN A 107 20.28 -4.88 -6.17
C GLN A 107 19.16 -4.70 -7.19
N VAL A 108 18.90 -5.73 -8.00
CA VAL A 108 17.82 -5.72 -9.00
C VAL A 108 16.59 -6.47 -8.49
N ILE A 109 15.45 -5.79 -8.46
CA ILE A 109 14.18 -6.34 -7.98
C ILE A 109 13.20 -6.40 -9.15
N THR A 110 12.84 -7.62 -9.58
CA THR A 110 11.80 -7.82 -10.59
C THR A 110 10.43 -7.95 -9.94
N VAL A 111 9.45 -7.17 -10.37
CA VAL A 111 8.07 -7.20 -9.84
C VAL A 111 7.08 -7.51 -10.94
N SER A 112 6.20 -8.49 -10.72
CA SER A 112 5.04 -8.74 -11.58
C SER A 112 3.75 -8.37 -10.89
N ARG A 113 2.80 -7.82 -11.65
CA ARG A 113 1.54 -7.27 -11.15
C ARG A 113 0.35 -7.79 -11.97
N PRO A 114 -0.17 -8.99 -11.70
CA PRO A 114 -1.31 -9.54 -12.44
C PRO A 114 -2.66 -9.38 -11.73
N PRO A 115 -3.78 -9.25 -12.47
CA PRO A 115 -5.10 -9.69 -12.01
C PRO A 115 -5.13 -11.21 -11.78
N LEU A 116 -5.74 -11.61 -10.66
CA LEU A 116 -5.85 -12.97 -10.15
C LEU A 116 -7.32 -13.37 -10.09
N ALA A 117 -7.62 -14.62 -10.44
CA ALA A 117 -8.88 -15.29 -10.12
C ALA A 117 -8.68 -16.39 -9.08
N LEU A 118 -9.62 -16.45 -8.13
CA LEU A 118 -9.68 -17.45 -7.05
C LEU A 118 -11.09 -18.03 -6.97
N SER A 119 -11.22 -19.35 -6.92
CA SER A 119 -12.50 -20.05 -6.90
C SER A 119 -12.76 -20.72 -5.55
N CYS A 120 -14.02 -20.86 -5.17
CA CYS A 120 -14.43 -21.72 -4.07
C CYS A 120 -14.44 -23.19 -4.52
N LYS A 121 -14.01 -24.12 -3.66
CA LYS A 121 -14.10 -25.57 -3.90
C LYS A 121 -15.48 -26.14 -3.62
N THR A 122 -16.25 -25.46 -2.77
CA THR A 122 -17.53 -25.96 -2.25
C THR A 122 -18.73 -25.40 -3.02
N CYS A 123 -18.58 -24.25 -3.69
CA CYS A 123 -19.62 -23.68 -4.56
C CYS A 123 -19.03 -22.99 -5.79
N SER A 124 -19.88 -22.53 -6.70
CA SER A 124 -19.49 -21.82 -7.93
C SER A 124 -18.95 -20.40 -7.70
N ALA A 125 -18.71 -20.01 -6.44
CA ALA A 125 -18.30 -18.66 -6.11
C ALA A 125 -16.87 -18.38 -6.55
N LYS A 126 -16.66 -17.22 -7.18
CA LYS A 126 -15.36 -16.78 -7.72
C LYS A 126 -15.06 -15.37 -7.23
N TYR A 127 -13.79 -15.09 -7.00
CA TYR A 127 -13.23 -13.78 -6.69
C TYR A 127 -12.20 -13.41 -7.75
N ILE A 128 -12.25 -12.17 -8.22
CA ILE A 128 -11.22 -11.58 -9.09
C ILE A 128 -10.65 -10.35 -8.39
N GLY A 129 -9.32 -10.27 -8.30
CA GLY A 129 -8.65 -9.14 -7.67
C GLY A 129 -7.33 -8.81 -8.34
N LYS A 130 -6.94 -7.54 -8.36
CA LYS A 130 -5.59 -7.12 -8.77
C LYS A 130 -4.60 -7.24 -7.61
N THR A 131 -3.32 -7.43 -7.95
CA THR A 131 -2.23 -7.21 -7.01
C THR A 131 -1.06 -6.48 -7.67
N VAL A 132 -0.49 -5.53 -6.93
CA VAL A 132 0.81 -4.90 -7.24
C VAL A 132 1.96 -5.55 -6.46
N ARG A 133 1.63 -6.44 -5.53
CA ARG A 133 2.54 -7.26 -4.72
C ARG A 133 2.65 -8.66 -5.33
N GLN A 134 3.57 -9.47 -4.82
CA GLN A 134 3.61 -10.90 -5.12
C GLN A 134 2.26 -11.57 -4.81
N VAL A 135 1.82 -12.48 -5.68
CA VAL A 135 0.52 -13.16 -5.57
C VAL A 135 0.39 -13.88 -4.23
N CYS A 136 1.44 -14.57 -3.78
CA CYS A 136 1.41 -15.30 -2.51
C CYS A 136 1.14 -14.38 -1.32
N ARG A 137 1.73 -13.17 -1.32
CA ARG A 137 1.46 -12.17 -0.29
C ARG A 137 0.02 -11.68 -0.34
N ARG A 138 -0.53 -11.47 -1.53
CA ARG A 138 -1.94 -11.11 -1.72
C ARG A 138 -2.89 -12.21 -1.23
N LEU A 139 -2.57 -13.48 -1.48
CA LEU A 139 -3.36 -14.60 -1.00
C LEU A 139 -3.33 -14.67 0.54
N LYS A 140 -2.16 -14.48 1.16
CA LYS A 140 -2.01 -14.44 2.63
C LYS A 140 -2.84 -13.31 3.27
N GLU A 141 -2.89 -12.13 2.66
CA GLU A 141 -3.80 -11.03 3.09
C GLU A 141 -5.28 -11.45 3.10
N HIS A 142 -5.65 -12.45 2.31
CA HIS A 142 -7.01 -13.00 2.24
C HIS A 142 -7.21 -14.26 3.09
N GLY A 143 -6.27 -14.61 3.97
CA GLY A 143 -6.38 -15.75 4.88
C GLY A 143 -5.90 -17.07 4.28
N ALA A 144 -5.11 -17.03 3.21
CA ALA A 144 -4.39 -18.20 2.75
C ALA A 144 -3.43 -18.74 3.82
N PRO A 145 -3.30 -20.07 3.94
CA PRO A 145 -2.30 -20.67 4.82
C PRO A 145 -0.88 -20.33 4.36
N THR A 146 0.06 -20.38 5.30
CA THR A 146 1.48 -20.02 5.10
C THR A 146 2.18 -20.86 4.03
N ASN A 147 1.68 -22.07 3.79
CA ASN A 147 2.19 -23.05 2.83
C ASN A 147 1.74 -22.84 1.37
N ILE A 148 0.96 -21.80 1.03
CA ILE A 148 0.77 -21.44 -0.39
C ILE A 148 2.09 -20.96 -0.98
N THR A 149 2.80 -21.88 -1.62
CA THR A 149 3.87 -21.72 -2.62
C THR A 149 4.63 -20.40 -2.54
N THR A 150 5.45 -20.22 -1.52
CA THR A 150 6.86 -19.94 -1.83
C THR A 150 7.47 -21.29 -2.17
N MET A 151 7.81 -21.53 -3.44
CA MET A 151 8.97 -22.41 -3.67
C MET A 151 10.18 -21.57 -3.28
N GLU A 152 10.49 -21.60 -1.97
CA GLU A 152 11.67 -21.05 -1.28
C GLU A 152 11.87 -19.52 -1.40
N PRO A 153 12.23 -18.85 -0.28
CA PRO A 153 13.64 -18.85 0.10
C PRO A 153 13.88 -19.14 1.58
N SER A 154 14.75 -20.13 1.83
CA SER A 154 15.78 -20.21 2.86
C SER A 154 15.35 -19.95 4.31
N GLU A 155 15.43 -21.04 5.07
CA GLU A 155 15.59 -21.15 6.51
C GLU A 155 16.43 -20.02 7.13
N SER A 156 15.75 -18.99 7.63
CA SER A 156 16.10 -18.30 8.87
C SER A 156 14.99 -17.29 9.12
N ASP A 157 14.03 -17.65 9.96
CA ASP A 157 13.49 -16.79 11.00
C ASP A 157 12.59 -17.68 11.87
N THR A 158 13.19 -18.05 13.00
CA THR A 158 12.59 -18.76 14.12
C THR A 158 11.39 -18.02 14.68
N SER A 159 10.46 -18.81 15.22
CA SER A 159 9.51 -18.49 16.30
C SER A 159 8.67 -17.23 16.10
N ASP A 160 7.42 -17.43 15.73
CA ASP A 160 6.33 -17.35 16.71
C ASP A 160 5.07 -17.91 16.04
N ASP A 161 4.64 -19.09 16.51
CA ASP A 161 3.29 -19.58 16.29
C ASP A 161 2.33 -18.67 17.08
N GLU A 162 2.07 -17.47 16.55
CA GLU A 162 0.97 -16.65 17.04
C GLU A 162 -0.34 -17.33 16.62
N GLU A 163 -0.93 -18.01 17.59
CA GLU A 163 -2.31 -18.46 17.63
C GLU A 163 -3.23 -17.30 17.19
N ILE A 164 -3.73 -17.37 15.95
CA ILE A 164 -4.61 -16.35 15.39
C ILE A 164 -5.92 -16.37 16.18
N ASN A 165 -6.07 -15.41 17.08
CA ASN A 165 -7.32 -15.13 17.79
C ASN A 165 -8.46 -14.92 16.75
N PRO A 166 -9.55 -15.72 16.79
CA PRO A 166 -10.60 -15.73 15.76
C PRO A 166 -11.45 -14.44 15.69
N GLU A 167 -11.24 -13.47 16.58
CA GLU A 167 -11.91 -12.16 16.53
C GLU A 167 -11.27 -11.16 15.54
N THR A 168 -10.24 -11.57 14.80
CA THR A 168 -9.61 -10.72 13.79
C THR A 168 -10.60 -10.38 12.66
N THR A 169 -11.15 -9.18 12.76
CA THR A 169 -11.94 -8.41 11.78
C THR A 169 -12.02 -9.05 10.38
N ILE A 170 -13.23 -9.39 9.95
CA ILE A 170 -13.52 -9.87 8.60
C ILE A 170 -13.14 -8.78 7.59
N THR A 171 -11.88 -8.78 7.12
CA THR A 171 -11.36 -7.68 6.30
C THR A 171 -11.68 -7.84 4.82
N SER A 172 -11.87 -9.07 4.33
CA SER A 172 -12.07 -9.32 2.90
C SER A 172 -13.34 -10.07 2.54
N ALA A 173 -13.78 -9.93 1.28
CA ALA A 173 -14.94 -10.65 0.76
C ALA A 173 -14.75 -12.17 0.77
N ILE A 174 -13.51 -12.63 0.53
CA ILE A 174 -13.14 -14.05 0.60
C ILE A 174 -13.28 -14.57 2.03
N GLN A 175 -12.66 -13.91 3.02
CA GLN A 175 -12.77 -14.31 4.42
C GLN A 175 -14.23 -14.33 4.88
N ARG A 176 -15.00 -13.29 4.53
CA ARG A 176 -16.43 -13.26 4.86
C ARG A 176 -17.17 -14.48 4.33
N HIS A 177 -16.91 -14.88 3.08
CA HIS A 177 -17.54 -16.05 2.48
C HIS A 177 -17.15 -17.33 3.23
N ILE A 178 -15.87 -17.53 3.53
CA ILE A 178 -15.39 -18.68 4.30
C ILE A 178 -16.08 -18.73 5.66
N THR A 179 -16.09 -17.63 6.41
CA THR A 179 -16.69 -17.56 7.74
C THR A 179 -18.21 -17.77 7.71
N SER A 180 -18.93 -17.19 6.75
CA SER A 180 -20.40 -17.25 6.72
C SER A 180 -20.95 -18.56 6.16
N THR A 181 -20.21 -19.24 5.30
CA THR A 181 -20.66 -20.46 4.62
C THR A 181 -19.92 -21.72 5.04
N ASN A 182 -18.83 -21.58 5.82
CA ASN A 182 -17.90 -22.66 6.15
C ASN A 182 -17.32 -23.38 4.91
N HIS A 183 -17.26 -22.68 3.78
CA HIS A 183 -16.74 -23.21 2.52
C HIS A 183 -15.21 -23.10 2.43
N LYS A 184 -14.60 -23.94 1.59
CA LYS A 184 -13.15 -23.95 1.35
C LYS A 184 -12.80 -23.25 0.04
N MET A 185 -11.84 -22.33 0.08
CA MET A 185 -11.30 -21.70 -1.12
C MET A 185 -10.20 -22.54 -1.78
N ASP A 186 -10.10 -22.45 -3.10
CA ASP A 186 -9.04 -23.12 -3.86
C ASP A 186 -7.76 -22.28 -3.94
N TRP A 187 -7.04 -22.32 -2.84
CA TRP A 187 -5.74 -21.70 -2.64
C TRP A 187 -4.63 -22.21 -3.55
N ASN A 188 -4.77 -23.40 -4.13
CA ASN A 188 -3.73 -24.00 -4.97
C ASN A 188 -4.03 -23.84 -6.47
N ASN A 189 -5.30 -23.72 -6.86
CA ASN A 189 -5.73 -23.60 -8.25
C ASN A 189 -6.22 -22.17 -8.58
N TRP A 190 -5.38 -21.18 -8.29
CA TRP A 190 -5.61 -19.81 -8.73
C TRP A 190 -4.98 -19.56 -10.10
N SER A 191 -5.49 -18.57 -10.83
CA SER A 191 -4.98 -18.25 -12.16
C SER A 191 -4.75 -16.75 -12.34
N ILE A 192 -3.75 -16.41 -13.15
CA ILE A 192 -3.50 -15.04 -13.60
C ILE A 192 -4.32 -14.80 -14.86
N LEU A 193 -5.22 -13.82 -14.81
CA LEU A 193 -6.09 -13.48 -15.92
C LEU A 193 -5.40 -12.54 -16.92
N ASP A 194 -4.64 -11.57 -16.44
CA ASP A 194 -3.93 -10.60 -17.29
C ASP A 194 -2.68 -10.06 -16.57
N ARG A 195 -1.90 -9.18 -17.22
CA ARG A 195 -0.68 -8.55 -16.70
C ARG A 195 -0.54 -7.15 -17.27
N ASP A 196 -0.07 -6.23 -16.43
CA ASP A 196 0.30 -4.89 -16.86
C ASP A 196 1.32 -4.28 -15.90
N ASN A 197 2.15 -3.37 -16.38
CA ASN A 197 3.14 -2.68 -15.56
C ASN A 197 2.62 -1.32 -15.05
N HIS A 198 1.51 -0.82 -15.60
CA HIS A 198 0.91 0.45 -15.22
C HIS A 198 -0.27 0.26 -14.24
N PRO A 199 -0.24 0.83 -13.03
CA PRO A 199 -1.27 0.61 -12.00
C PRO A 199 -2.70 0.93 -12.43
N TYR A 200 -2.89 1.95 -13.26
CA TYR A 200 -4.21 2.32 -13.77
C TYR A 200 -4.73 1.30 -14.80
N ARG A 201 -3.88 0.81 -15.70
CA ARG A 201 -4.27 -0.23 -16.68
C ARG A 201 -4.63 -1.54 -15.99
N LEU A 202 -4.02 -1.86 -14.86
CA LEU A 202 -4.43 -2.98 -14.02
C LEU A 202 -5.86 -2.83 -13.47
N LEU A 203 -6.25 -1.63 -13.05
CA LEU A 203 -7.63 -1.35 -12.63
C LEU A 203 -8.60 -1.54 -13.79
N VAL A 204 -8.23 -1.08 -14.99
CA VAL A 204 -9.05 -1.27 -16.20
C VAL A 204 -9.20 -2.75 -16.53
N LYS A 205 -8.10 -3.52 -16.55
CA LYS A 205 -8.08 -4.95 -16.82
C LYS A 205 -8.84 -5.76 -15.78
N GLU A 206 -8.71 -5.42 -14.50
CA GLU A 206 -9.51 -6.01 -13.42
C GLU A 206 -11.00 -5.73 -13.61
N SER A 207 -11.38 -4.48 -13.93
CA SER A 207 -12.78 -4.14 -14.23
C SER A 207 -13.33 -4.92 -15.42
N LEU A 208 -12.55 -5.06 -16.51
CA LEU A 208 -12.94 -5.86 -17.68
C LEU A 208 -13.14 -7.33 -17.30
N ALA A 209 -12.18 -7.91 -16.57
CA ALA A 209 -12.24 -9.30 -16.12
C ALA A 209 -13.44 -9.57 -15.19
N ILE A 210 -13.75 -8.66 -14.26
CA ILE A 210 -14.96 -8.76 -13.41
C ILE A 210 -16.22 -8.69 -14.27
N ASN A 211 -16.28 -7.76 -15.22
CA ASN A 211 -17.44 -7.60 -16.09
C ASN A 211 -17.70 -8.83 -16.97
N GLU A 212 -16.64 -9.40 -17.57
CA GLU A 212 -16.73 -10.60 -18.41
C GLU A 212 -17.08 -11.86 -17.61
N ASN A 213 -16.52 -12.03 -16.41
CA ASN A 213 -16.66 -13.27 -15.64
C ASN A 213 -17.79 -13.24 -14.60
N SER A 214 -18.31 -12.05 -14.26
CA SER A 214 -19.33 -11.83 -13.24
C SER A 214 -19.10 -12.63 -11.94
N PRO A 215 -17.92 -12.48 -11.29
CA PRO A 215 -17.57 -13.25 -10.08
C PRO A 215 -18.47 -12.88 -8.89
N SER A 216 -19.10 -13.89 -8.27
CA SER A 216 -20.11 -13.66 -7.21
C SER A 216 -19.54 -13.19 -5.86
N LEU A 217 -18.23 -13.36 -5.60
CA LEU A 217 -17.60 -12.88 -4.36
C LEU A 217 -17.17 -11.41 -4.44
N ASN A 218 -17.10 -10.84 -5.63
CA ASN A 218 -16.75 -9.43 -5.80
C ASN A 218 -17.93 -8.55 -5.35
N ARG A 219 -17.68 -7.64 -4.40
CA ARG A 219 -18.70 -6.67 -3.95
C ARG A 219 -18.97 -5.60 -5.00
N THR A 220 -17.99 -5.30 -5.84
CA THR A 220 -18.05 -4.29 -6.88
C THR A 220 -18.09 -4.96 -8.25
N THR A 221 -18.86 -4.38 -9.16
CA THR A 221 -18.95 -4.82 -10.56
C THR A 221 -17.74 -4.38 -11.40
N ARG A 222 -16.96 -3.41 -10.89
CA ARG A 222 -15.74 -2.89 -11.51
C ARG A 222 -14.88 -2.15 -10.49
N SER A 223 -13.57 -2.07 -10.74
CA SER A 223 -12.62 -1.31 -9.91
C SER A 223 -12.48 0.15 -10.36
N ILE A 224 -12.80 0.44 -11.62
CA ILE A 224 -12.81 1.77 -12.21
C ILE A 224 -13.92 1.89 -13.25
N PRO A 225 -14.54 3.07 -13.44
CA PRO A 225 -15.50 3.28 -14.52
C PRO A 225 -14.89 2.98 -15.88
N LEU A 226 -15.53 2.10 -16.65
CA LEU A 226 -15.21 1.84 -18.04
C LEU A 226 -16.08 2.78 -18.88
N VAL A 227 -15.63 4.03 -19.04
CA VAL A 227 -16.30 5.03 -19.88
C VAL A 227 -15.50 5.14 -21.17
N VAL A 228 -16.10 4.72 -22.28
CA VAL A 228 -15.57 5.04 -23.61
C VAL A 228 -16.02 6.45 -23.91
N TYR A 229 -15.09 7.39 -23.96
CA TYR A 229 -15.39 8.70 -24.51
C TYR A 229 -15.59 8.51 -26.02
N PRO A 230 -16.76 8.83 -26.58
CA PRO A 230 -16.87 8.92 -28.03
C PRO A 230 -15.85 9.95 -28.51
N GLU A 231 -15.16 9.65 -29.62
CA GLU A 231 -14.21 10.59 -30.19
C GLU A 231 -14.85 11.97 -30.32
N GLY A 232 -14.21 13.00 -29.77
CA GLY A 232 -14.71 14.38 -29.83
C GLY A 232 -15.32 14.95 -28.53
N SER A 233 -15.05 14.39 -27.35
CA SER A 233 -15.31 15.09 -26.08
C SER A 233 -14.57 16.44 -26.06
N LYS A 234 -15.32 17.50 -26.36
CA LYS A 234 -14.83 18.87 -26.59
C LYS A 234 -13.85 19.28 -25.50
N LYS A 235 -12.63 19.63 -25.90
CA LYS A 235 -11.66 20.31 -25.02
C LYS A 235 -12.38 21.51 -24.41
N ARG A 236 -12.45 21.58 -23.08
CA ARG A 236 -12.93 22.77 -22.36
C ARG A 236 -12.07 23.94 -22.80
N THR A 237 -12.61 24.80 -23.65
CA THR A 237 -12.00 26.08 -24.00
C THR A 237 -12.12 26.97 -22.77
N THR A 238 -11.01 27.20 -22.08
CA THR A 238 -10.93 28.20 -21.02
C THR A 238 -11.06 29.57 -21.68
N HIS A 239 -12.26 30.16 -21.64
CA HIS A 239 -12.42 31.58 -21.94
C HIS A 239 -11.81 32.39 -20.80
N ASN A 240 -10.56 32.82 -20.99
CA ASN A 240 -10.03 33.97 -20.27
C ASN A 240 -10.78 35.21 -20.77
N LYS A 241 -11.82 35.62 -20.04
CA LYS A 241 -12.32 36.99 -20.13
C LYS A 241 -11.30 37.90 -19.44
N ILE A 242 -10.45 38.54 -20.24
CA ILE A 242 -9.80 39.79 -19.86
C ILE A 242 -10.92 40.83 -19.91
N VAL A 243 -11.34 41.32 -18.75
CA VAL A 243 -12.17 42.52 -18.64
C VAL A 243 -11.21 43.69 -18.49
N SER A 244 -11.11 44.47 -19.56
CA SER A 244 -10.60 45.83 -19.59
C SER A 244 -11.56 46.79 -18.90
#